data_AF-A0A1V1P9F1-F1
#
_entry.id   AF-A0A1V1P9F1-F1
#
_cell.length_a   1.000
_cell.length_b   1.000
_cell.length_c   1.000
_cell.angle_alpha   90.00
_cell.angle_beta   90.00
_cell.angle_gamma   90.00
#
_symmetry.space_group_name_H-M   'P 1'
#
loop_
_entity.id
_entity.type
_entity.pdbx_description
1 polymer ?
#
loop_
_entity_poly.entity_id
_entity_poly.type
_entity_poly.pdbx_seq_one_letter_code
_entity_poly.pdbx_strand_id
1 'polypeptide(L)'
;MIMKKFLFILLIAFILPTQHVMGARNETDHASWWIKTYGMYDTNDERVARVHGIFNKVNAAADKQSNHFPKLIILKSAGKDNALCLPDGSVILTKAALSACYSSQHQTIGDSKIAFIIAHELAHLSNGDFWQPPDVPSEKSSKTIDKHNYPADMISLLNHLEDDILKEFHADDFAIVYMTMAGYDPLIIINNDGSNFFQQWHAYFGTKHMKTNDTHPQPNQRSQMIALRINDIVKSIKKFEIGIRLYQLGKYKDALVFLESFCEKFPSREVYNNIGLIYYQLGIKQMAACDPDLAYRFKLSTFIDPETRAENMKKHMPDRSKCQSDFFNIAIRYLRNACEKDPFYVPAFINYSSALIMTGQYVRAAGVLRDEVLRTNKNIPDALNNFAIALYLMGPDPFIKVDMFSDASMILKDVIQKNPNFSDAYFNLARIQDERGRYAASKENWENFLRIEPSSVFAKCAQSSSGKTVNQGQYKNVPFEEKIPVKFGEIDAIAQKQLKSFNKQIMKIGAIYCELYTLNDIQAIALDDVVEVVEAPVIVNLDLAALHSKYGNPVVTYKSISGKKTLLFRRFAVDVQDGIVHKVIHFEEKTSGLTNG
;
A
#
# COMPACT_ATOMS: atom_id res chain seq x y z
N MET A 1 43.07 6.71 -62.44
CA MET A 1 44.03 5.73 -61.88
C MET A 1 43.85 5.71 -60.37
N ILE A 2 43.25 4.62 -59.86
CA ILE A 2 43.37 4.07 -58.50
C ILE A 2 42.88 4.93 -57.30
N MET A 3 41.68 4.54 -56.82
CA MET A 3 41.24 4.35 -55.43
C MET A 3 41.95 5.07 -54.27
N LYS A 4 41.15 5.70 -53.41
CA LYS A 4 41.05 5.33 -51.97
C LYS A 4 39.75 5.87 -51.36
N LYS A 5 38.84 4.94 -51.02
CA LYS A 5 37.71 5.16 -50.10
C LYS A 5 38.27 5.34 -48.69
N PHE A 6 37.97 6.44 -48.03
CA PHE A 6 38.13 6.56 -46.57
C PHE A 6 36.77 6.42 -45.91
N LEU A 7 36.64 5.34 -45.15
CA LEU A 7 35.54 5.02 -44.26
C LEU A 7 35.69 5.90 -43.00
N PHE A 8 34.76 6.82 -42.77
CA PHE A 8 34.71 7.60 -41.52
C PHE A 8 34.04 6.73 -40.44
N ILE A 9 34.84 6.07 -39.61
CA ILE A 9 34.35 5.44 -38.37
C ILE A 9 34.24 6.55 -37.34
N LEU A 10 33.02 6.97 -37.04
CA LEU A 10 32.70 7.90 -35.98
C LEU A 10 32.85 7.16 -34.64
N LEU A 11 34.01 7.32 -34.00
CA LEU A 11 34.28 6.80 -32.66
C LEU A 11 33.57 7.73 -31.66
N ILE A 12 32.29 7.45 -31.38
CA ILE A 12 31.56 8.09 -30.27
C ILE A 12 32.14 7.53 -28.98
N ALA A 13 33.13 8.22 -28.43
CA ALA A 13 33.53 8.05 -27.04
C ALA A 13 32.36 8.52 -26.16
N PHE A 14 31.59 7.58 -25.62
CA PHE A 14 30.69 7.83 -24.50
C PHE A 14 31.56 8.21 -23.29
N ILE A 15 31.88 9.49 -23.15
CA ILE A 15 32.28 10.05 -21.87
C ILE A 15 30.98 10.21 -21.09
N LEU A 16 30.62 9.17 -20.34
CA LEU A 16 29.64 9.30 -19.27
C LEU A 16 30.16 10.39 -18.31
N PRO A 17 29.38 11.43 -18.00
CA PRO A 17 29.77 12.32 -16.92
C PRO A 17 29.76 11.48 -15.64
N THR A 18 30.92 11.35 -15.00
CA THR A 18 31.02 10.84 -13.64
C THR A 18 30.24 11.80 -12.76
N GLN A 19 28.97 11.48 -12.50
CA GLN A 19 28.24 12.10 -11.41
C GLN A 19 29.00 11.72 -10.14
N HIS A 20 29.74 12.68 -9.59
CA HIS A 20 30.32 12.54 -8.26
C HIS A 20 29.15 12.43 -7.28
N VAL A 21 28.88 11.20 -6.85
CA VAL A 21 28.00 10.93 -5.71
C VAL A 21 28.67 11.57 -4.50
N MET A 22 28.00 12.53 -3.85
CA MET A 22 28.49 13.16 -2.63
C MET A 22 28.51 12.10 -1.51
N GLY A 23 29.67 11.52 -1.25
CA GLY A 23 29.88 10.50 -0.20
C GLY A 23 31.17 9.69 -0.37
N ALA A 24 31.58 9.42 -1.62
CA ALA A 24 32.80 8.67 -1.91
C ALA A 24 34.06 9.56 -1.77
N ARG A 25 34.97 9.17 -0.88
CA ARG A 25 36.26 9.85 -0.62
C ARG A 25 37.45 9.02 -1.10
N ASN A 26 37.31 7.69 -1.18
CA ASN A 26 38.37 6.74 -1.53
C ASN A 26 38.01 5.87 -2.74
N GLU A 27 39.01 5.27 -3.41
CA GLU A 27 38.77 4.36 -4.55
C GLU A 27 37.91 3.14 -4.17
N THR A 28 38.04 2.66 -2.93
CA THR A 28 37.26 1.54 -2.38
C THR A 28 35.79 1.86 -2.18
N ASP A 29 35.39 3.13 -2.24
CA ASP A 29 33.99 3.55 -2.11
C ASP A 29 33.21 3.34 -3.41
N HIS A 30 33.91 2.96 -4.48
CA HIS A 30 33.35 2.73 -5.80
C HIS A 30 33.44 1.25 -6.17
N ALA A 31 32.33 0.72 -6.69
CA ALA A 31 32.29 -0.67 -7.15
C ALA A 31 33.29 -1.01 -8.27
N SER A 32 33.70 -0.02 -9.07
CA SER A 32 34.67 -0.20 -10.14
C SER A 32 36.00 -0.75 -9.63
N TRP A 33 36.44 -0.30 -8.46
CA TRP A 33 37.64 -0.83 -7.79
C TRP A 33 37.44 -2.29 -7.39
N TRP A 34 36.32 -2.64 -6.76
CA TRP A 34 36.03 -4.01 -6.33
C TRP A 34 35.91 -4.98 -7.51
N ILE A 35 35.28 -4.55 -8.60
CA ILE A 35 35.18 -5.33 -9.84
C ILE A 35 36.57 -5.58 -10.42
N LYS A 36 37.43 -4.55 -10.46
CA LYS A 36 38.80 -4.67 -10.97
C LYS A 36 39.64 -5.61 -10.10
N THR A 37 39.49 -5.54 -8.78
CA THR A 37 40.31 -6.29 -7.81
C THR A 37 39.88 -7.75 -7.70
N TYR A 38 38.59 -8.02 -7.60
CA TYR A 38 38.08 -9.35 -7.28
C TYR A 38 37.34 -10.06 -8.44
N GLY A 39 36.99 -9.32 -9.49
CA GLY A 39 36.30 -9.83 -10.66
C GLY A 39 34.82 -10.14 -10.42
N MET A 40 34.02 -9.92 -11.46
CA MET A 40 32.61 -10.31 -11.49
C MET A 40 32.45 -11.83 -11.43
N TYR A 41 31.43 -12.28 -10.69
CA TYR A 41 30.98 -13.66 -10.73
C TYR A 41 30.22 -13.95 -12.03
N ASP A 42 30.22 -15.21 -12.46
CA ASP A 42 29.72 -15.66 -13.76
C ASP A 42 28.23 -15.34 -13.93
N THR A 43 27.89 -14.56 -14.95
CA THR A 43 26.52 -14.18 -15.30
C THR A 43 25.69 -15.33 -15.86
N ASN A 44 26.32 -16.45 -16.24
CA ASN A 44 25.62 -17.63 -16.75
C ASN A 44 25.09 -18.57 -15.65
N ASP A 45 25.44 -18.32 -14.38
CA ASP A 45 24.86 -19.05 -13.25
C ASP A 45 23.41 -18.60 -13.02
N GLU A 46 22.44 -19.52 -13.14
CA GLU A 46 21.02 -19.21 -12.97
C GLU A 46 20.70 -18.55 -11.62
N ARG A 47 21.51 -18.80 -10.58
CA ARG A 47 21.36 -18.16 -9.27
C ARG A 47 21.62 -16.66 -9.35
N VAL A 48 22.49 -16.17 -10.23
CA VAL A 48 22.77 -14.74 -10.38
C VAL A 48 21.52 -14.00 -10.85
N ALA A 49 20.86 -14.48 -11.90
CA ALA A 49 19.62 -13.90 -12.39
C ALA A 49 18.51 -13.90 -11.31
N ARG A 50 18.40 -15.00 -10.56
CA ARG A 50 17.48 -15.13 -9.43
C ARG A 50 17.76 -14.09 -8.33
N VAL A 51 19.01 -13.96 -7.90
CA VAL A 51 19.42 -12.99 -6.87
C VAL A 51 19.18 -11.55 -7.33
N HIS A 52 19.39 -11.22 -8.61
CA HIS A 52 18.98 -9.91 -9.16
C HIS A 52 17.46 -9.70 -9.10
N GLY A 53 16.67 -10.74 -9.36
CA GLY A 53 15.21 -10.71 -9.18
C GLY A 53 14.81 -10.43 -7.71
N ILE A 54 15.50 -11.07 -6.76
CA ILE A 54 15.32 -10.82 -5.32
C ILE A 54 15.69 -9.38 -4.99
N PHE A 55 16.86 -8.91 -5.44
CA PHE A 55 17.30 -7.53 -5.24
C PHE A 55 16.28 -6.52 -5.72
N ASN A 56 15.73 -6.69 -6.92
CA ASN A 56 14.74 -5.75 -7.46
C ASN A 56 13.48 -5.66 -6.58
N LYS A 57 13.00 -6.79 -6.05
CA LYS A 57 11.84 -6.82 -5.14
C LYS A 57 12.14 -6.17 -3.79
N VAL A 58 13.28 -6.51 -3.18
CA VAL A 58 13.67 -5.95 -1.88
C VAL A 58 14.00 -4.45 -1.99
N ASN A 59 14.69 -4.04 -3.06
CA ASN A 59 14.98 -2.63 -3.36
C ASN A 59 13.71 -1.81 -3.65
N ALA A 60 12.67 -2.41 -4.23
CA ALA A 60 11.37 -1.75 -4.36
C ALA A 60 10.76 -1.47 -2.98
N ALA A 61 10.82 -2.44 -2.06
CA ALA A 61 10.28 -2.31 -0.71
C ALA A 61 11.11 -1.39 0.22
N ALA A 62 12.42 -1.31 0.01
CA ALA A 62 13.35 -0.57 0.87
C ALA A 62 13.15 0.97 0.80
N ASP A 63 13.46 1.66 1.90
CA ASP A 63 13.56 3.12 1.87
C ASP A 63 14.76 3.58 1.05
N LYS A 64 14.60 4.68 0.31
CA LYS A 64 15.61 5.21 -0.60
C LYS A 64 16.01 6.61 -0.18
N GLN A 65 17.31 6.86 -0.05
CA GLN A 65 17.83 8.22 0.01
C GLN A 65 18.00 8.78 -1.41
N SER A 66 17.52 10.00 -1.64
CA SER A 66 17.51 10.65 -2.95
C SER A 66 18.86 10.75 -3.68
N ASN A 67 19.98 10.57 -2.97
CA ASN A 67 21.34 10.68 -3.52
C ASN A 67 21.99 9.33 -3.83
N HIS A 68 21.35 8.20 -3.49
CA HIS A 68 21.90 6.86 -3.69
C HIS A 68 20.97 6.03 -4.57
N PHE A 69 21.50 5.44 -5.64
CA PHE A 69 20.76 4.55 -6.54
C PHE A 69 21.27 3.12 -6.35
N PRO A 70 20.53 2.28 -5.59
CA PRO A 70 21.03 0.96 -5.24
C PRO A 70 21.25 0.07 -6.47
N LYS A 71 22.42 -0.55 -6.55
CA LYS A 71 22.77 -1.52 -7.61
C LYS A 71 23.42 -2.76 -7.02
N LEU A 72 22.97 -3.95 -7.43
CA LEU A 72 23.59 -5.20 -6.99
C LEU A 72 24.77 -5.59 -7.88
N ILE A 73 25.86 -6.02 -7.24
CA ILE A 73 27.05 -6.53 -7.89
C ILE A 73 27.44 -7.85 -7.22
N ILE A 74 27.64 -8.90 -8.01
CA ILE A 74 28.05 -10.21 -7.51
C ILE A 74 29.49 -10.48 -7.93
N LEU A 75 30.38 -10.62 -6.95
CA LEU A 75 31.82 -10.81 -7.15
C LEU A 75 32.24 -12.26 -6.88
N LYS A 76 33.39 -12.67 -7.46
CA LYS A 76 33.98 -13.99 -7.16
C LYS A 76 34.37 -14.11 -5.68
N SER A 77 34.86 -13.03 -5.10
CA SER A 77 35.23 -12.86 -3.69
C SER A 77 35.24 -11.37 -3.33
N ALA A 78 35.37 -11.01 -2.05
CA ALA A 78 35.50 -9.62 -1.60
C ALA A 78 36.41 -9.56 -0.36
N GLY A 79 37.60 -10.19 -0.45
CA GLY A 79 38.50 -10.32 0.70
C GLY A 79 37.91 -11.25 1.76
N LYS A 80 37.70 -10.72 2.98
CA LYS A 80 37.03 -11.45 4.08
C LYS A 80 35.53 -11.24 4.12
N ASP A 81 35.03 -10.25 3.39
CA ASP A 81 33.63 -9.85 3.40
C ASP A 81 32.82 -10.69 2.40
N ASN A 82 31.56 -10.94 2.74
CA ASN A 82 30.64 -11.76 1.93
C ASN A 82 29.41 -10.98 1.45
N ALA A 83 29.10 -9.89 2.14
CA ALA A 83 28.13 -8.86 1.76
C ALA A 83 28.64 -7.51 2.28
N LEU A 84 28.42 -6.43 1.53
CA LEU A 84 28.62 -5.06 2.00
C LEU A 84 27.91 -4.05 1.10
N CYS A 85 27.64 -2.86 1.63
CA CYS A 85 27.18 -1.70 0.88
C CYS A 85 28.28 -0.61 0.76
N LEU A 86 28.28 0.09 -0.38
CA LEU A 86 29.25 1.13 -0.70
C LEU A 86 28.61 2.54 -0.79
N PRO A 87 29.39 3.61 -0.53
CA PRO A 87 28.93 5.00 -0.70
C PRO A 87 28.42 5.34 -2.11
N ASP A 88 28.89 4.65 -3.15
CA ASP A 88 28.38 4.85 -4.52
C ASP A 88 27.01 4.19 -4.80
N GLY A 89 26.37 3.61 -3.78
CA GLY A 89 25.10 2.91 -3.86
C GLY A 89 25.20 1.43 -4.23
N SER A 90 26.39 0.87 -4.39
CA SER A 90 26.54 -0.56 -4.68
C SER A 90 26.24 -1.43 -3.46
N VAL A 91 25.47 -2.48 -3.66
CA VAL A 91 25.39 -3.63 -2.75
C VAL A 91 26.22 -4.75 -3.39
N ILE A 92 27.21 -5.26 -2.67
CA ILE A 92 28.10 -6.33 -3.13
C ILE A 92 27.72 -7.63 -2.42
N LEU A 93 27.62 -8.73 -3.18
CA LEU A 93 27.56 -10.09 -2.67
C LEU A 93 28.65 -10.95 -3.29
N THR A 94 29.10 -12.00 -2.60
CA THR A 94 30.10 -12.93 -3.15
C THR A 94 29.49 -14.25 -3.60
N LYS A 95 30.19 -14.98 -4.48
CA LYS A 95 29.87 -16.38 -4.80
C LYS A 95 29.69 -17.24 -3.54
N ALA A 96 30.52 -17.01 -2.52
CA ALA A 96 30.49 -17.76 -1.28
C ALA A 96 29.22 -17.46 -0.47
N ALA A 97 28.77 -16.19 -0.42
CA ALA A 97 27.47 -15.81 0.16
C ALA A 97 26.31 -16.56 -0.50
N LEU A 98 26.28 -16.58 -1.83
CA LEU A 98 25.26 -17.34 -2.58
C LEU A 98 25.32 -18.84 -2.21
N SER A 99 26.52 -19.39 -2.12
CA SER A 99 26.71 -20.82 -1.83
C SER A 99 26.29 -21.17 -0.40
N ALA A 100 26.51 -20.27 0.57
CA ALA A 100 26.06 -20.41 1.94
C ALA A 100 24.52 -20.39 2.04
N CYS A 101 23.86 -19.44 1.37
CA CYS A 101 22.40 -19.31 1.39
C CYS A 101 21.68 -20.49 0.72
N TYR A 102 22.21 -20.98 -0.40
CA TYR A 102 21.64 -22.09 -1.17
C TYR A 102 22.26 -23.46 -0.83
N SER A 103 22.86 -23.59 0.35
CA SER A 103 23.42 -24.87 0.83
C SER A 103 22.34 -25.91 1.16
N SER A 104 21.10 -25.48 1.45
CA SER A 104 19.94 -26.37 1.61
C SER A 104 19.28 -26.69 0.26
N GLN A 105 18.61 -27.85 0.16
CA GLN A 105 17.97 -28.30 -1.08
C GLN A 105 16.74 -27.48 -1.50
N HIS A 106 16.22 -26.60 -0.63
CA HIS A 106 15.02 -25.80 -0.89
C HIS A 106 15.36 -24.37 -1.32
N GLN A 107 15.09 -24.06 -2.59
CA GLN A 107 15.37 -22.75 -3.20
C GLN A 107 14.70 -21.59 -2.46
N THR A 108 13.46 -21.76 -1.97
CA THR A 108 12.72 -20.71 -1.25
C THR A 108 13.38 -20.29 0.06
N ILE A 109 14.02 -21.24 0.76
CA ILE A 109 14.80 -20.96 1.98
C ILE A 109 16.02 -20.10 1.62
N GLY A 110 16.74 -20.47 0.56
CA GLY A 110 17.87 -19.69 0.05
C GLY A 110 17.45 -18.29 -0.40
N ASP A 111 16.28 -18.17 -1.04
CA ASP A 111 15.72 -16.89 -1.48
C ASP A 111 15.43 -15.96 -0.29
N SER A 112 14.82 -16.46 0.79
CA SER A 112 14.61 -15.68 2.02
C SER A 112 15.92 -15.24 2.69
N LYS A 113 16.93 -16.12 2.73
CA LYS A 113 18.26 -15.78 3.29
C LYS A 113 18.95 -14.68 2.47
N ILE A 114 18.93 -14.79 1.14
CA ILE A 114 19.47 -13.76 0.25
C ILE A 114 18.69 -12.45 0.40
N ALA A 115 17.35 -12.52 0.47
CA ALA A 115 16.51 -11.34 0.64
C ALA A 115 16.84 -10.61 1.94
N PHE A 116 17.05 -11.33 3.05
CA PHE A 116 17.47 -10.75 4.31
C PHE A 116 18.81 -10.02 4.21
N ILE A 117 19.84 -10.65 3.63
CA ILE A 117 21.15 -10.01 3.46
C ILE A 117 21.03 -8.73 2.63
N ILE A 118 20.35 -8.80 1.48
CA ILE A 118 20.14 -7.61 0.63
C ILE A 118 19.37 -6.52 1.38
N ALA A 119 18.33 -6.90 2.13
CA ALA A 119 17.51 -5.97 2.88
C ALA A 119 18.32 -5.26 3.98
N HIS A 120 19.22 -5.99 4.65
CA HIS A 120 20.16 -5.47 5.64
C HIS A 120 21.14 -4.46 5.02
N GLU A 121 21.77 -4.79 3.89
CA GLU A 121 22.67 -3.87 3.18
C GLU A 121 21.94 -2.62 2.66
N LEU A 122 20.69 -2.77 2.20
CA LEU A 122 19.87 -1.63 1.79
C LEU A 122 19.45 -0.77 2.99
N ALA A 123 19.25 -1.34 4.18
CA ALA A 123 18.98 -0.58 5.39
C ALA A 123 20.18 0.30 5.76
N HIS A 124 21.39 -0.24 5.72
CA HIS A 124 22.63 0.52 5.88
C HIS A 124 22.75 1.67 4.87
N LEU A 125 22.53 1.37 3.58
CA LEU A 125 22.52 2.37 2.52
C LEU A 125 21.47 3.47 2.74
N SER A 126 20.29 3.12 3.22
CA SER A 126 19.20 4.08 3.50
C SER A 126 19.48 4.96 4.72
N ASN A 127 20.35 4.54 5.64
CA ASN A 127 20.74 5.31 6.82
C ASN A 127 22.00 6.16 6.59
N GLY A 128 22.78 5.83 5.55
CA GLY A 128 24.09 6.41 5.27
C GLY A 128 25.23 5.76 6.08
N ASP A 129 25.02 4.51 6.52
CA ASP A 129 25.95 3.76 7.35
C ASP A 129 26.78 2.82 6.46
N PHE A 130 27.87 3.33 5.88
CA PHE A 130 28.65 2.60 4.86
C PHE A 130 29.77 1.74 5.46
N TRP A 131 30.18 0.70 4.72
CA TRP A 131 31.40 -0.06 5.04
C TRP A 131 32.64 0.85 5.02
N GLN A 132 33.51 0.71 6.03
CA GLN A 132 34.77 1.46 6.14
C GLN A 132 35.99 0.51 6.20
N PRO A 133 37.11 0.87 5.55
CA PRO A 133 38.34 0.09 5.65
C PRO A 133 38.87 0.02 7.10
N PRO A 134 39.55 -1.07 7.51
CA PRO A 134 40.00 -1.28 8.89
C PRO A 134 40.94 -0.19 9.46
N ASP A 135 41.65 0.53 8.60
CA ASP A 135 42.70 1.50 8.99
C ASP A 135 42.21 2.96 8.98
N VAL A 136 40.91 3.20 8.76
CA VAL A 136 40.31 4.54 8.77
C VAL A 136 39.55 4.73 10.09
N PRO A 137 39.85 5.78 10.89
CA PRO A 137 39.12 6.04 12.12
C PRO A 137 37.64 6.31 11.82
N SER A 138 36.75 5.61 12.53
CA SER A 138 35.31 5.76 12.32
C SER A 138 34.84 7.17 12.67
N GLU A 139 34.33 7.91 11.69
CA GLU A 139 33.52 9.10 11.96
C GLU A 139 32.25 8.61 12.68
N LYS A 140 32.16 8.83 14.00
CA LYS A 140 30.96 8.51 14.78
C LYS A 140 29.75 9.19 14.14
N SER A 141 28.85 8.42 13.54
CA SER A 141 27.58 8.94 13.05
C SER A 141 26.83 9.57 14.23
N SER A 142 26.61 10.88 14.20
CA SER A 142 25.99 11.62 15.30
C SER A 142 24.46 11.44 15.39
N LYS A 143 23.89 10.45 14.69
CA LYS A 143 22.45 10.19 14.72
C LYS A 143 22.13 9.31 15.92
N THR A 144 21.57 9.92 16.97
CA THR A 144 20.93 9.19 18.06
C THR A 144 19.81 8.32 17.49
N ILE A 145 19.93 7.01 17.66
CA ILE A 145 18.90 6.04 17.25
C ILE A 145 17.71 6.18 18.20
N ASP A 146 16.54 6.50 17.65
CA ASP A 146 15.32 6.65 18.44
C ASP A 146 14.79 5.28 18.89
N LYS A 147 14.93 5.00 20.19
CA LYS A 147 14.51 3.72 20.79
C LYS A 147 13.04 3.74 21.27
N HIS A 148 12.35 4.88 21.25
CA HIS A 148 11.01 5.02 21.86
C HIS A 148 9.93 4.17 21.17
N ASN A 149 10.17 3.79 19.91
CA ASN A 149 9.23 2.98 19.13
C ASN A 149 9.43 1.47 19.31
N TYR A 150 10.37 1.01 20.12
CA TYR A 150 10.61 -0.42 20.38
C TYR A 150 9.85 -0.94 21.61
N PRO A 151 9.48 -2.24 21.64
CA PRO A 151 8.94 -2.88 22.83
C PRO A 151 9.90 -2.79 24.03
N ALA A 152 9.37 -2.73 25.25
CA ALA A 152 10.18 -2.61 26.48
C ALA A 152 11.25 -3.70 26.62
N ASP A 153 10.92 -4.95 26.30
CA ASP A 153 11.87 -6.08 26.32
C ASP A 153 13.01 -5.88 25.31
N MET A 154 12.71 -5.28 24.15
CA MET A 154 13.68 -4.95 23.13
C MET A 154 14.56 -3.77 23.58
N ILE A 155 13.97 -2.72 24.16
CA ILE A 155 14.70 -1.59 24.74
C ILE A 155 15.70 -2.05 25.81
N SER A 156 15.29 -2.98 26.67
CA SER A 156 16.15 -3.58 27.70
C SER A 156 17.41 -4.22 27.08
N LEU A 157 17.24 -4.96 25.97
CA LEU A 157 18.35 -5.56 25.23
C LEU A 157 19.24 -4.50 24.57
N LEU A 158 18.66 -3.39 24.10
CA LEU A 158 19.37 -2.35 23.35
C LEU A 158 20.09 -1.30 24.20
N ASN A 159 19.71 -1.11 25.47
CA ASN A 159 20.22 -0.01 26.30
C ASN A 159 21.67 -0.17 26.76
N HIS A 160 22.21 -1.39 26.69
CA HIS A 160 23.56 -1.72 27.14
C HIS A 160 24.56 -1.91 26.00
N LEU A 161 24.16 -1.63 24.76
CA LEU A 161 24.97 -1.87 23.57
C LEU A 161 25.69 -0.59 23.13
N GLU A 162 26.89 -0.78 22.57
CA GLU A 162 27.64 0.28 21.88
C GLU A 162 26.93 0.70 20.59
N ASP A 163 27.16 1.93 20.15
CA ASP A 163 26.47 2.53 19.00
C ASP A 163 26.63 1.71 17.71
N ASP A 164 27.79 1.11 17.47
CA ASP A 164 28.04 0.30 16.27
C ASP A 164 27.24 -1.01 16.27
N ILE A 165 27.05 -1.63 17.44
CA ILE A 165 26.21 -2.83 17.59
C ILE A 165 24.73 -2.44 17.43
N LEU A 166 24.34 -1.27 17.91
CA LEU A 166 22.97 -0.77 17.78
C LEU A 166 22.58 -0.51 16.32
N LYS A 167 23.52 -0.05 15.48
CA LYS A 167 23.31 0.12 14.03
C LYS A 167 22.99 -1.21 13.34
N GLU A 168 23.70 -2.27 13.69
CA GLU A 168 23.47 -3.62 13.14
C GLU A 168 22.07 -4.15 13.49
N PHE A 169 21.63 -3.95 14.73
CA PHE A 169 20.26 -4.31 15.14
C PHE A 169 19.20 -3.47 14.44
N HIS A 170 19.50 -2.20 14.16
CA HIS A 170 18.61 -1.34 13.39
C HIS A 170 18.51 -1.81 11.94
N ALA A 171 19.64 -2.15 11.30
CA ALA A 171 19.63 -2.72 9.97
C ALA A 171 18.86 -4.05 9.90
N ASP A 172 18.96 -4.90 10.93
CA ASP A 172 18.17 -6.12 11.05
C ASP A 172 16.67 -5.88 11.17
N ASP A 173 16.25 -4.86 11.91
CA ASP A 173 14.83 -4.47 12.01
C ASP A 173 14.27 -4.10 10.62
N PHE A 174 14.94 -3.15 9.95
CA PHE A 174 14.54 -2.73 8.60
C PHE A 174 14.59 -3.89 7.61
N ALA A 175 15.59 -4.78 7.73
CA ALA A 175 15.72 -5.95 6.88
C ALA A 175 14.49 -6.84 6.91
N ILE A 176 13.92 -7.07 8.10
CA ILE A 176 12.72 -7.89 8.29
C ILE A 176 11.50 -7.23 7.65
N VAL A 177 11.35 -5.92 7.80
CA VAL A 177 10.25 -5.18 7.15
C VAL A 177 10.37 -5.26 5.62
N TYR A 178 11.54 -4.94 5.07
CA TYR A 178 11.76 -4.92 3.62
C TYR A 178 11.62 -6.30 2.98
N MET A 179 12.22 -7.34 3.57
CA MET A 179 12.11 -8.69 3.02
C MET A 179 10.66 -9.20 3.08
N THR A 180 9.93 -8.90 4.15
CA THR A 180 8.52 -9.31 4.31
C THR A 180 7.65 -8.61 3.26
N MET A 181 7.83 -7.31 3.08
CA MET A 181 7.14 -6.53 2.03
C MET A 181 7.44 -7.03 0.62
N ALA A 182 8.65 -7.53 0.39
CA ALA A 182 9.06 -8.13 -0.87
C ALA A 182 8.56 -9.58 -1.06
N GLY A 183 7.85 -10.14 -0.06
CA GLY A 183 7.21 -11.45 -0.11
C GLY A 183 8.08 -12.62 0.35
N TYR A 184 9.16 -12.35 1.07
CA TYR A 184 10.05 -13.38 1.63
C TYR A 184 9.68 -13.70 3.08
N ASP A 185 9.91 -14.95 3.49
CA ASP A 185 9.56 -15.42 4.83
C ASP A 185 10.63 -15.04 5.86
N PRO A 186 10.33 -14.14 6.81
CA PRO A 186 11.27 -13.73 7.85
C PRO A 186 11.49 -14.81 8.93
N LEU A 187 10.60 -15.81 9.07
CA LEU A 187 10.74 -16.86 10.08
C LEU A 187 11.95 -17.76 9.80
N ILE A 188 12.32 -17.92 8.53
CA ILE A 188 13.54 -18.61 8.09
C ILE A 188 14.81 -18.02 8.73
N ILE A 189 14.80 -16.73 9.05
CA ILE A 189 15.95 -16.05 9.67
C ILE A 189 16.03 -16.37 11.16
N ILE A 190 14.89 -16.44 11.84
CA ILE A 190 14.81 -16.72 13.28
C ILE A 190 15.15 -18.18 13.58
N ASN A 191 14.58 -19.12 12.82
CA ASN A 191 14.77 -20.54 13.02
C ASN A 191 14.43 -21.31 11.74
N ASN A 192 15.38 -22.10 11.27
CA ASN A 192 15.16 -23.10 10.24
C ASN A 192 15.86 -24.41 10.65
N ASP A 193 15.08 -25.46 10.90
CA ASP A 193 15.56 -26.80 11.29
C ASP A 193 16.41 -26.82 12.57
N GLY A 194 16.03 -26.02 13.58
CA GLY A 194 16.66 -26.01 14.90
C GLY A 194 17.88 -25.10 15.02
N SER A 195 18.21 -24.32 13.98
CA SER A 195 19.24 -23.28 14.03
C SER A 195 18.80 -22.01 13.31
N ASN A 196 19.26 -20.85 13.76
CA ASN A 196 18.96 -19.57 13.13
C ASN A 196 19.93 -19.26 11.96
N PHE A 197 19.55 -18.33 11.08
CA PHE A 197 20.36 -17.96 9.92
C PHE A 197 21.78 -17.54 10.30
N PHE A 198 21.94 -16.74 11.36
CA PHE A 198 23.24 -16.24 11.79
C PHE A 198 24.17 -17.36 12.29
N GLN A 199 23.63 -18.36 12.98
CA GLN A 199 24.38 -19.55 13.38
C GLN A 199 24.85 -20.34 12.16
N GLN A 200 23.97 -20.56 11.19
CA GLN A 200 24.30 -21.28 9.95
C GLN A 200 25.37 -20.52 9.14
N TRP A 201 25.21 -19.19 9.04
CA TRP A 201 26.17 -18.31 8.39
C TRP A 201 27.55 -18.38 9.06
N HIS A 202 27.59 -18.28 10.39
CA HIS A 202 28.81 -18.38 11.17
C HIS A 202 29.48 -19.77 11.02
N ALA A 203 28.70 -20.84 11.06
CA ALA A 203 29.20 -22.20 10.87
C ALA A 203 29.80 -22.44 9.48
N TYR A 204 29.22 -21.82 8.44
CA TYR A 204 29.71 -21.97 7.06
C TYR A 204 31.05 -21.27 6.83
N PHE A 205 31.23 -20.05 7.36
CA PHE A 205 32.45 -19.27 7.15
C PHE A 205 33.53 -19.49 8.22
N GLY A 206 33.18 -20.04 9.39
CA GLY A 206 34.11 -20.34 10.48
C GLY A 206 34.63 -19.11 11.24
N THR A 207 35.25 -19.34 12.41
CA THR A 207 35.75 -18.28 13.32
C THR A 207 37.00 -17.55 12.81
N LYS A 208 37.69 -18.04 11.76
CA LYS A 208 38.92 -17.43 11.21
C LYS A 208 38.71 -16.10 10.48
N HIS A 209 37.45 -15.72 10.24
CA HIS A 209 37.07 -14.45 9.61
C HIS A 209 36.63 -13.37 10.60
N MET A 210 36.52 -13.68 11.91
CA MET A 210 36.21 -12.66 12.92
C MET A 210 37.40 -11.72 13.11
N LYS A 211 37.18 -10.42 12.87
CA LYS A 211 38.09 -9.38 13.35
C LYS A 211 38.11 -9.43 14.87
N THR A 212 39.22 -9.04 15.49
CA THR A 212 39.30 -8.80 16.94
C THR A 212 38.35 -7.66 17.41
N ASN A 213 37.78 -6.91 16.46
CA ASN A 213 36.75 -5.88 16.63
C ASN A 213 35.54 -6.16 15.70
N ASP A 214 34.96 -7.36 15.76
CA ASP A 214 33.72 -7.66 15.03
C ASP A 214 32.55 -6.91 15.69
N THR A 215 31.97 -5.95 14.99
CA THR A 215 30.84 -5.12 15.46
C THR A 215 29.50 -5.83 15.30
N HIS A 216 29.44 -6.99 14.64
CA HIS A 216 28.20 -7.74 14.49
C HIS A 216 27.79 -8.43 15.81
N PRO A 217 26.50 -8.30 16.22
CA PRO A 217 26.01 -8.94 17.44
C PRO A 217 26.01 -10.47 17.38
N GLN A 218 25.94 -11.12 18.55
CA GLN A 218 25.93 -12.59 18.64
C GLN A 218 24.72 -13.19 17.91
N PRO A 219 24.87 -14.35 17.23
CA PRO A 219 23.80 -14.98 16.44
C PRO A 219 22.44 -15.11 17.15
N ASN A 220 22.46 -15.57 18.41
CA ASN A 220 21.23 -15.79 19.19
C ASN A 220 20.56 -14.47 19.59
N GLN A 221 21.35 -13.42 19.85
CA GLN A 221 20.82 -12.09 20.18
C GLN A 221 20.12 -11.48 18.96
N ARG A 222 20.71 -11.58 17.76
CA ARG A 222 20.09 -11.14 16.50
C ARG A 222 18.77 -11.85 16.22
N SER A 223 18.74 -13.18 16.32
CA SER A 223 17.51 -13.97 16.15
C SER A 223 16.43 -13.59 17.17
N GLN A 224 16.78 -13.42 18.45
CA GLN A 224 15.84 -13.00 19.49
C GLN A 224 15.24 -11.62 19.21
N MET A 225 16.07 -10.66 18.78
CA MET A 225 15.63 -9.30 18.46
C MET A 225 14.65 -9.28 17.29
N ILE A 226 14.95 -10.03 16.23
CA ILE A 226 14.05 -10.21 15.09
C ILE A 226 12.72 -10.85 15.54
N ALA A 227 12.76 -11.86 16.40
CA ALA A 227 11.55 -12.50 16.91
C ALA A 227 10.66 -11.53 17.72
N LEU A 228 11.26 -10.70 18.57
CA LEU A 228 10.54 -9.66 19.31
C LEU A 228 9.90 -8.65 18.36
N ARG A 229 10.60 -8.26 17.29
CA ARG A 229 10.10 -7.34 16.28
C ARG A 229 8.92 -7.91 15.48
N ILE A 230 9.02 -9.15 15.01
CA ILE A 230 7.91 -9.82 14.33
C ILE A 230 6.68 -9.89 15.25
N ASN A 231 6.88 -10.24 16.52
CA ASN A 231 5.78 -10.28 17.49
C ASN A 231 5.11 -8.90 17.69
N ASP A 232 5.89 -7.81 17.74
CA ASP A 232 5.38 -6.44 17.82
C ASP A 232 4.54 -6.04 16.59
N ILE A 233 5.00 -6.40 15.38
CA ILE A 233 4.27 -6.19 14.13
C ILE A 233 2.97 -7.01 14.14
N VAL A 234 3.03 -8.30 14.49
CA VAL A 234 1.87 -9.19 14.54
C VAL A 234 0.81 -8.68 15.50
N LYS A 235 1.20 -8.25 16.71
CA LYS A 235 0.28 -7.63 17.68
C LYS A 235 -0.36 -6.35 17.15
N SER A 236 0.32 -5.64 16.25
CA SER A 236 -0.16 -4.39 15.65
C SER A 236 -1.07 -4.60 14.45
N ILE A 237 -1.14 -5.79 13.84
CA ILE A 237 -2.02 -6.10 12.69
C ILE A 237 -3.49 -5.75 12.99
N LYS A 238 -3.91 -5.96 14.24
CA LYS A 238 -5.28 -5.64 14.65
C LYS A 238 -5.63 -4.16 14.48
N LYS A 239 -4.65 -3.25 14.59
CA LYS A 239 -4.86 -1.82 14.27
C LYS A 239 -5.16 -1.64 12.79
N PHE A 240 -4.42 -2.31 11.91
CA PHE A 240 -4.69 -2.29 10.48
C PHE A 240 -6.11 -2.76 10.17
N GLU A 241 -6.52 -3.93 10.70
CA GLU A 241 -7.86 -4.48 10.50
C GLU A 241 -8.98 -3.52 10.95
N ILE A 242 -8.84 -2.92 12.14
CA ILE A 242 -9.78 -1.93 12.66
C ILE A 242 -9.81 -0.69 11.77
N GLY A 243 -8.64 -0.21 11.32
CA GLY A 243 -8.53 0.92 10.39
C GLY A 243 -9.30 0.67 9.08
N ILE A 244 -9.14 -0.51 8.48
CA ILE A 244 -9.91 -0.90 7.28
C ILE A 244 -11.41 -0.95 7.58
N ARG A 245 -11.80 -1.49 8.74
CA ARG A 245 -13.23 -1.57 9.08
C ARG A 245 -13.84 -0.19 9.28
N LEU A 246 -13.18 0.69 10.03
CA LEU A 246 -13.63 2.07 10.24
C LEU A 246 -13.70 2.83 8.92
N TYR A 247 -12.75 2.61 8.02
CA TYR A 247 -12.80 3.13 6.66
C TYR A 247 -14.08 2.70 5.94
N GLN A 248 -14.36 1.39 5.91
CA GLN A 248 -15.51 0.83 5.21
C GLN A 248 -16.85 1.34 5.75
N LEU A 249 -16.86 1.79 7.01
CA LEU A 249 -18.03 2.40 7.66
C LEU A 249 -18.09 3.93 7.51
N GLY A 250 -17.15 4.54 6.77
CA GLY A 250 -17.10 5.97 6.52
C GLY A 250 -16.46 6.80 7.65
N LYS A 251 -15.84 6.15 8.64
CA LYS A 251 -15.18 6.78 9.79
C LYS A 251 -13.71 7.08 9.50
N TYR A 252 -13.46 7.91 8.49
CA TYR A 252 -12.10 8.10 7.95
C TYR A 252 -11.11 8.70 8.95
N LYS A 253 -11.55 9.60 9.82
CA LYS A 253 -10.66 10.22 10.82
C LYS A 253 -10.17 9.20 11.84
N ASP A 254 -11.07 8.37 12.35
CA ASP A 254 -10.70 7.31 13.30
C ASP A 254 -9.86 6.25 12.59
N ALA A 255 -10.26 5.83 11.38
CA ALA A 255 -9.50 4.90 10.55
C ALA A 255 -8.04 5.35 10.34
N LEU A 256 -7.84 6.65 10.09
CA LEU A 256 -6.52 7.24 9.87
C LEU A 256 -5.60 7.02 11.08
N VAL A 257 -6.10 7.27 12.31
CA VAL A 257 -5.33 7.10 13.55
C VAL A 257 -4.80 5.67 13.71
N PHE A 258 -5.63 4.67 13.41
CA PHE A 258 -5.20 3.27 13.49
C PHE A 258 -4.21 2.89 12.38
N LEU A 259 -4.44 3.34 11.15
CA LEU A 259 -3.57 3.02 10.02
C LEU A 259 -2.22 3.74 10.11
N GLU A 260 -2.18 4.99 10.57
CA GLU A 260 -0.93 5.72 10.84
C GLU A 260 -0.11 5.04 11.94
N SER A 261 -0.75 4.65 13.05
CA SER A 261 -0.06 3.92 14.12
C SER A 261 0.45 2.55 13.67
N PHE A 262 -0.22 1.88 12.73
CA PHE A 262 0.31 0.66 12.12
C PHE A 262 1.44 0.97 11.12
N CYS A 263 1.34 2.07 10.38
CA CYS A 263 2.35 2.52 9.42
C CYS A 263 3.71 2.77 10.07
N GLU A 264 3.73 3.28 11.31
CA GLU A 264 4.96 3.45 12.11
C GLU A 264 5.71 2.12 12.34
N LYS A 265 4.97 1.01 12.35
CA LYS A 265 5.51 -0.34 12.59
C LYS A 265 5.80 -1.08 11.28
N PHE A 266 4.93 -0.92 10.29
CA PHE A 266 4.99 -1.63 9.01
C PHE A 266 4.52 -0.73 7.85
N PRO A 267 5.42 0.11 7.29
CA PRO A 267 5.11 1.07 6.23
C PRO A 267 4.98 0.41 4.84
N SER A 268 3.95 -0.43 4.66
CA SER A 268 3.74 -1.19 3.42
C SER A 268 2.94 -0.44 2.37
N ARG A 269 3.00 -0.95 1.12
CA ARG A 269 2.23 -0.43 -0.02
C ARG A 269 0.73 -0.35 0.28
N GLU A 270 0.17 -1.36 0.96
CA GLU A 270 -1.26 -1.41 1.30
C GLU A 270 -1.61 -0.32 2.32
N VAL A 271 -0.76 -0.14 3.34
CA VAL A 271 -0.97 0.86 4.39
C VAL A 271 -0.93 2.27 3.81
N TYR A 272 0.11 2.59 3.03
CA TYR A 272 0.20 3.87 2.35
C TYR A 272 -0.93 4.10 1.35
N ASN A 273 -1.34 3.07 0.61
CA ASN A 273 -2.48 3.16 -0.29
C ASN A 273 -3.76 3.53 0.48
N ASN A 274 -4.03 2.84 1.59
CA ASN A 274 -5.25 3.03 2.36
C ASN A 274 -5.28 4.38 3.09
N ILE A 275 -4.13 4.86 3.60
CA ILE A 275 -4.00 6.22 4.17
C ILE A 275 -4.21 7.28 3.09
N GLY A 276 -3.52 7.16 1.95
CA GLY A 276 -3.66 8.12 0.86
C GLY A 276 -5.08 8.19 0.32
N LEU A 277 -5.75 7.04 0.27
CA LEU A 277 -7.15 6.93 -0.08
C LEU A 277 -8.09 7.56 0.97
N ILE A 278 -7.81 7.42 2.27
CA ILE A 278 -8.55 8.16 3.32
C ILE A 278 -8.49 9.67 3.06
N TYR A 279 -7.30 10.19 2.77
CA TYR A 279 -7.14 11.60 2.48
C TYR A 279 -7.87 11.99 1.19
N TYR A 280 -7.85 11.15 0.16
CA TYR A 280 -8.67 11.36 -1.03
C TYR A 280 -10.16 11.50 -0.67
N GLN A 281 -10.69 10.61 0.19
CA GLN A 281 -12.10 10.67 0.64
C GLN A 281 -12.42 11.90 1.47
N LEU A 282 -11.51 12.32 2.35
CA LEU A 282 -11.64 13.58 3.10
C LEU A 282 -11.65 14.79 2.15
N GLY A 283 -10.81 14.75 1.09
CA GLY A 283 -10.78 15.74 0.03
C GLY A 283 -12.10 15.80 -0.76
N ILE A 284 -12.64 14.64 -1.16
CA ILE A 284 -13.95 14.54 -1.82
C ILE A 284 -15.06 15.09 -0.91
N LYS A 285 -15.09 14.72 0.38
CA LYS A 285 -16.09 15.21 1.33
C LYS A 285 -16.01 16.73 1.52
N GLN A 286 -14.80 17.28 1.60
CA GLN A 286 -14.60 18.72 1.70
C GLN A 286 -15.03 19.44 0.43
N MET A 287 -14.64 18.91 -0.74
CA MET A 287 -15.03 19.46 -2.04
C MET A 287 -16.54 19.41 -2.23
N ALA A 288 -17.19 18.28 -1.92
CA ALA A 288 -18.64 18.12 -2.02
C ALA A 288 -19.41 19.06 -1.08
N ALA A 289 -18.85 19.42 0.07
CA ALA A 289 -19.45 20.43 0.95
C ALA A 289 -19.42 21.84 0.32
N CYS A 290 -18.52 22.09 -0.62
CA CYS A 290 -18.40 23.35 -1.35
C CYS A 290 -19.14 23.34 -2.69
N ASP A 291 -18.88 22.34 -3.52
CA ASP A 291 -19.40 22.14 -4.86
C ASP A 291 -19.57 20.63 -5.13
N PRO A 292 -20.77 20.08 -4.87
CA PRO A 292 -21.10 18.68 -5.17
C PRO A 292 -20.94 18.32 -6.65
N ASP A 293 -21.23 19.25 -7.56
CA ASP A 293 -21.16 18.99 -9.00
C ASP A 293 -19.72 18.79 -9.45
N LEU A 294 -18.78 19.53 -8.84
CA LEU A 294 -17.35 19.34 -9.06
C LEU A 294 -16.85 18.02 -8.45
N ALA A 295 -17.25 17.71 -7.21
CA ALA A 295 -16.82 16.50 -6.50
C ALA A 295 -17.28 15.20 -7.18
N TYR A 296 -18.48 15.23 -7.78
CA TYR A 296 -19.12 14.06 -8.40
C TYR A 296 -19.29 14.21 -9.92
N ARG A 297 -18.49 15.08 -10.55
CA ARG A 297 -18.51 15.30 -12.01
C ARG A 297 -18.26 13.99 -12.76
N PHE A 298 -17.20 13.27 -12.36
CA PHE A 298 -16.81 11.96 -12.90
C PHE A 298 -16.71 10.93 -11.78
N LYS A 299 -17.06 9.68 -12.08
CA LYS A 299 -16.90 8.54 -11.18
C LYS A 299 -15.53 7.90 -11.43
N LEU A 300 -14.52 8.37 -10.72
CA LEU A 300 -13.16 7.84 -10.80
C LEU A 300 -13.09 6.51 -10.06
N SER A 301 -12.47 5.52 -10.69
CA SER A 301 -12.26 4.21 -10.08
C SER A 301 -11.17 4.31 -9.03
N THR A 302 -11.45 3.75 -7.87
CA THR A 302 -10.59 3.74 -6.70
C THR A 302 -10.72 2.37 -6.03
N PHE A 303 -9.59 1.76 -5.68
CA PHE A 303 -9.57 0.48 -4.98
C PHE A 303 -9.74 0.73 -3.51
N ILE A 304 -10.91 0.28 -3.04
CA ILE A 304 -11.63 0.75 -1.87
C ILE A 304 -12.14 2.20 -2.10
N ASP A 305 -13.47 2.39 -2.15
CA ASP A 305 -14.12 3.70 -2.11
C ASP A 305 -15.43 3.65 -1.28
N PRO A 306 -15.62 4.53 -0.30
CA PRO A 306 -16.67 4.57 0.72
C PRO A 306 -17.58 5.82 0.60
N GLU A 307 -18.86 5.69 0.29
CA GLU A 307 -19.70 6.90 0.31
C GLU A 307 -19.91 7.47 1.72
N THR A 308 -19.88 8.80 1.75
CA THR A 308 -19.93 9.62 2.95
C THR A 308 -21.36 9.75 3.51
N ARG A 309 -21.54 9.65 4.83
CA ARG A 309 -22.82 9.94 5.52
C ARG A 309 -23.18 11.44 5.58
N ALA A 310 -22.72 12.26 4.63
CA ALA A 310 -22.91 13.71 4.64
C ALA A 310 -24.30 14.16 4.12
N GLU A 311 -25.36 13.42 4.40
CA GLU A 311 -26.73 13.83 4.01
C GLU A 311 -27.31 14.95 4.91
N ASN A 312 -26.64 15.39 5.99
CA ASN A 312 -27.27 16.30 6.96
C ASN A 312 -26.46 17.54 7.37
N MET A 313 -25.70 18.17 6.47
CA MET A 313 -25.15 19.50 6.76
C MET A 313 -25.73 20.57 5.82
N LYS A 314 -26.80 21.24 6.28
CA LYS A 314 -27.26 22.51 5.70
C LYS A 314 -26.56 23.69 6.38
N LYS A 315 -26.10 24.60 5.50
CA LYS A 315 -25.79 26.04 5.64
C LYS A 315 -24.46 26.46 6.30
N HIS A 316 -23.44 26.61 5.45
CA HIS A 316 -22.86 27.92 5.09
C HIS A 316 -22.07 27.75 3.79
N MET A 317 -22.30 28.60 2.79
CA MET A 317 -21.45 28.64 1.59
C MET A 317 -20.13 29.33 1.96
N PRO A 318 -18.97 28.65 1.88
CA PRO A 318 -17.68 29.34 1.98
C PRO A 318 -17.32 29.98 0.63
N ASP A 319 -16.46 30.98 0.71
CA ASP A 319 -15.80 31.61 -0.44
C ASP A 319 -15.14 30.57 -1.36
N ARG A 320 -15.38 30.68 -2.67
CA ARG A 320 -14.91 29.75 -3.72
C ARG A 320 -13.38 29.65 -3.81
N SER A 321 -12.66 30.63 -3.27
CA SER A 321 -11.19 30.64 -3.19
C SER A 321 -10.59 29.56 -2.27
N LYS A 322 -11.41 28.93 -1.41
CA LYS A 322 -10.99 27.98 -0.36
C LYS A 322 -11.31 26.50 -0.66
N CYS A 323 -11.78 26.17 -1.85
CA CYS A 323 -12.17 24.79 -2.22
C CYS A 323 -10.99 23.88 -2.59
N GLN A 324 -9.76 24.40 -2.60
CA GLN A 324 -8.56 23.59 -2.78
C GLN A 324 -8.25 22.87 -1.45
N SER A 325 -8.40 21.54 -1.45
CA SER A 325 -8.18 20.73 -0.26
C SER A 325 -6.72 20.27 -0.20
N ASP A 326 -6.04 20.60 0.90
CA ASP A 326 -4.71 20.05 1.23
C ASP A 326 -4.74 18.51 1.28
N PHE A 327 -5.92 17.91 1.54
CA PHE A 327 -6.06 16.45 1.59
C PHE A 327 -5.72 15.77 0.26
N PHE A 328 -6.00 16.38 -0.90
CA PHE A 328 -5.59 15.76 -2.17
C PHE A 328 -4.07 15.77 -2.37
N ASN A 329 -3.38 16.81 -1.91
CA ASN A 329 -1.91 16.86 -1.96
C ASN A 329 -1.29 15.82 -1.01
N ILE A 330 -1.88 15.64 0.18
CA ILE A 330 -1.48 14.60 1.12
C ILE A 330 -1.75 13.20 0.53
N ALA A 331 -2.92 12.99 -0.08
CA ALA A 331 -3.27 11.76 -0.77
C ALA A 331 -2.25 11.41 -1.87
N ILE A 332 -1.89 12.37 -2.72
CA ILE A 332 -0.85 12.20 -3.75
C ILE A 332 0.47 11.73 -3.15
N ARG A 333 0.90 12.29 -2.01
CA ARG A 333 2.14 11.88 -1.35
C ARG A 333 2.08 10.42 -0.89
N TYR A 334 1.04 10.05 -0.16
CA TYR A 334 0.89 8.67 0.34
C TYR A 334 0.69 7.65 -0.77
N LEU A 335 -0.13 7.96 -1.80
CA LEU A 335 -0.37 7.07 -2.92
C LEU A 335 0.88 6.89 -3.80
N ARG A 336 1.68 7.96 -3.97
CA ARG A 336 3.00 7.87 -4.59
C ARG A 336 3.93 6.96 -3.79
N ASN A 337 3.99 7.10 -2.46
CA ASN A 337 4.79 6.22 -1.62
C ASN A 337 4.36 4.75 -1.79
N ALA A 338 3.05 4.47 -1.86
CA ALA A 338 2.54 3.14 -2.13
C ALA A 338 3.03 2.56 -3.48
N CYS A 339 3.04 3.38 -4.54
CA CYS A 339 3.58 3.01 -5.86
C CYS A 339 5.09 2.76 -5.80
N GLU A 340 5.84 3.57 -5.05
CA GLU A 340 7.29 3.44 -4.90
C GLU A 340 7.68 2.18 -4.13
N LYS A 341 6.85 1.76 -3.14
CA LYS A 341 7.04 0.53 -2.36
C LYS A 341 6.82 -0.74 -3.17
N ASP A 342 5.94 -0.70 -4.17
CA ASP A 342 5.73 -1.81 -5.10
C ASP A 342 5.24 -1.32 -6.48
N PRO A 343 6.13 -1.32 -7.49
CA PRO A 343 5.80 -0.95 -8.85
C PRO A 343 4.75 -1.83 -9.55
N PHE A 344 4.40 -2.98 -8.97
CA PHE A 344 3.38 -3.89 -9.53
C PHE A 344 2.04 -3.81 -8.79
N TYR A 345 1.93 -2.94 -7.77
CA TYR A 345 0.71 -2.78 -6.99
C TYR A 345 -0.29 -1.85 -7.69
N VAL A 346 -0.97 -2.41 -8.69
CA VAL A 346 -1.97 -1.75 -9.54
C VAL A 346 -2.98 -0.87 -8.76
N PRO A 347 -3.53 -1.30 -7.60
CA PRO A 347 -4.45 -0.46 -6.82
C PRO A 347 -3.90 0.93 -6.47
N ALA A 348 -2.62 1.03 -6.10
CA ALA A 348 -2.01 2.31 -5.74
C ALA A 348 -1.92 3.26 -6.95
N PHE A 349 -1.58 2.76 -8.14
CA PHE A 349 -1.51 3.57 -9.35
C PHE A 349 -2.88 4.10 -9.78
N ILE A 350 -3.93 3.29 -9.62
CA ILE A 350 -5.30 3.68 -9.94
C ILE A 350 -5.78 4.75 -8.95
N ASN A 351 -5.61 4.53 -7.64
CA ASN A 351 -5.93 5.54 -6.63
C ASN A 351 -5.11 6.82 -6.82
N TYR A 352 -3.82 6.69 -7.15
CA TYR A 352 -2.92 7.82 -7.41
C TYR A 352 -3.41 8.65 -8.60
N SER A 353 -3.81 7.99 -9.69
CA SER A 353 -4.37 8.66 -10.86
C SER A 353 -5.65 9.43 -10.52
N SER A 354 -6.51 8.91 -9.65
CA SER A 354 -7.72 9.61 -9.21
C SER A 354 -7.37 10.90 -8.47
N ALA A 355 -6.42 10.86 -7.54
CA ALA A 355 -5.96 12.06 -6.83
C ALA A 355 -5.29 13.09 -7.77
N LEU A 356 -4.54 12.62 -8.79
CA LEU A 356 -3.98 13.48 -9.82
C LEU A 356 -5.07 14.16 -10.67
N ILE A 357 -6.10 13.43 -11.07
CA ILE A 357 -7.25 13.99 -11.81
C ILE A 357 -7.96 15.05 -10.97
N MET A 358 -8.23 14.77 -9.68
CA MET A 358 -8.88 15.72 -8.78
C MET A 358 -8.08 17.01 -8.55
N THR A 359 -6.76 16.97 -8.77
CA THR A 359 -5.88 18.15 -8.66
C THR A 359 -5.52 18.78 -10.02
N GLY A 360 -6.16 18.34 -11.11
CA GLY A 360 -5.92 18.90 -12.44
C GLY A 360 -4.66 18.39 -13.16
N GLN A 361 -3.94 17.42 -12.58
CA GLN A 361 -2.71 16.86 -13.15
C GLN A 361 -3.00 15.76 -14.18
N TYR A 362 -3.85 16.05 -15.17
CA TYR A 362 -4.40 15.05 -16.10
C TYR A 362 -3.33 14.34 -16.95
N VAL A 363 -2.36 15.08 -17.48
CA VAL A 363 -1.23 14.52 -18.26
C VAL A 363 -0.46 13.48 -17.45
N ARG A 364 -0.22 13.81 -16.17
CA ARG A 364 0.50 12.94 -15.25
C ARG A 364 -0.32 11.70 -14.90
N ALA A 365 -1.63 11.87 -14.65
CA ALA A 365 -2.54 10.75 -14.43
C ALA A 365 -2.56 9.78 -15.62
N ALA A 366 -2.68 10.31 -16.84
CA ALA A 366 -2.66 9.52 -18.06
C ALA A 366 -1.33 8.79 -18.27
N GLY A 367 -0.20 9.47 -18.05
CA GLY A 367 1.14 8.89 -18.16
C GLY A 367 1.35 7.72 -17.18
N VAL A 368 1.03 7.93 -15.90
CA VAL A 368 1.14 6.90 -14.85
C VAL A 368 0.34 5.66 -15.21
N LEU A 369 -0.93 5.82 -15.60
CA LEU A 369 -1.79 4.67 -15.97
C LEU A 369 -1.28 3.95 -17.22
N ARG A 370 -0.84 4.70 -18.24
CA ARG A 370 -0.32 4.13 -19.48
C ARG A 370 0.95 3.32 -19.24
N ASP A 371 1.92 3.91 -18.55
CA ASP A 371 3.29 3.41 -18.51
C ASP A 371 3.48 2.31 -17.45
N GLU A 372 2.80 2.43 -16.30
CA GLU A 372 2.97 1.52 -15.16
C GLU A 372 1.91 0.40 -15.11
N VAL A 373 0.69 0.67 -15.58
CA VAL A 373 -0.43 -0.29 -15.48
C VAL A 373 -0.76 -0.90 -16.83
N LEU A 374 -1.20 -0.08 -17.79
CA LEU A 374 -1.80 -0.53 -19.04
C LEU A 374 -0.76 -1.09 -20.04
N ARG A 375 0.52 -0.73 -19.90
CA ARG A 375 1.63 -1.34 -20.64
C ARG A 375 1.75 -2.84 -20.36
N THR A 376 1.52 -3.24 -19.11
CA THR A 376 1.63 -4.63 -18.65
C THR A 376 0.33 -5.39 -18.86
N ASN A 377 -0.81 -4.78 -18.51
CA ASN A 377 -2.12 -5.36 -18.74
C ASN A 377 -3.10 -4.32 -19.31
N LYS A 378 -3.41 -4.46 -20.60
CA LYS A 378 -4.26 -3.52 -21.34
C LYS A 378 -5.74 -3.57 -21.00
N ASN A 379 -6.21 -4.58 -20.25
CA ASN A 379 -7.63 -4.84 -20.02
C ASN A 379 -8.00 -4.69 -18.53
N ILE A 380 -7.54 -3.63 -17.87
CA ILE A 380 -7.94 -3.31 -16.48
C ILE A 380 -9.01 -2.21 -16.54
N PRO A 381 -10.31 -2.54 -16.30
CA PRO A 381 -11.41 -1.60 -16.51
C PRO A 381 -11.29 -0.35 -15.63
N ASP A 382 -10.89 -0.49 -14.37
CA ASP A 382 -10.68 0.62 -13.44
C ASP A 382 -9.60 1.60 -13.93
N ALA A 383 -8.48 1.09 -14.47
CA ALA A 383 -7.42 1.90 -15.02
C ALA A 383 -7.84 2.58 -16.34
N LEU A 384 -8.53 1.86 -17.23
CA LEU A 384 -9.04 2.40 -18.49
C LEU A 384 -10.09 3.50 -18.26
N ASN A 385 -10.93 3.34 -17.23
CA ASN A 385 -11.92 4.34 -16.82
C ASN A 385 -11.24 5.66 -16.44
N ASN A 386 -10.29 5.62 -15.50
CA ASN A 386 -9.54 6.82 -15.09
C ASN A 386 -8.70 7.39 -16.24
N PHE A 387 -8.12 6.53 -17.07
CA PHE A 387 -7.33 6.95 -18.24
C PHE A 387 -8.20 7.71 -19.25
N ALA A 388 -9.40 7.22 -19.55
CA ALA A 388 -10.35 7.91 -20.43
C ALA A 388 -10.76 9.29 -19.87
N ILE A 389 -11.02 9.38 -18.57
CA ILE A 389 -11.32 10.66 -17.91
C ILE A 389 -10.14 11.63 -17.97
N ALA A 390 -8.92 11.16 -17.69
CA ALA A 390 -7.72 11.97 -17.79
C ALA A 390 -7.53 12.50 -19.22
N LEU A 391 -7.70 11.66 -20.24
CA LEU A 391 -7.62 12.07 -21.65
C LEU A 391 -8.66 13.14 -21.99
N TYR A 392 -9.93 12.92 -21.63
CA TYR A 392 -11.00 13.88 -21.88
C TYR A 392 -10.73 15.24 -21.22
N LEU A 393 -10.22 15.23 -19.98
CA LEU A 393 -9.89 16.44 -19.22
C LEU A 393 -8.58 17.12 -19.63
N MET A 394 -7.70 16.46 -20.39
CA MET A 394 -6.53 17.11 -20.99
C MET A 394 -6.91 18.08 -22.12
N GLY A 395 -7.99 17.81 -22.86
CA GLY A 395 -8.36 18.57 -24.06
C GLY A 395 -8.77 20.04 -23.86
N PRO A 396 -9.31 20.46 -22.69
CA PRO A 396 -9.57 21.87 -22.39
C PRO A 396 -8.36 22.67 -21.88
N ASP A 397 -7.17 22.07 -21.74
CA ASP A 397 -5.98 22.80 -21.29
C ASP A 397 -5.61 23.88 -22.34
N PRO A 398 -5.43 25.16 -21.95
CA PRO A 398 -5.12 26.24 -22.89
C PRO A 398 -3.83 26.01 -23.69
N PHE A 399 -2.93 25.15 -23.20
CA PHE A 399 -1.67 24.74 -23.84
C PHE A 399 -1.77 23.41 -24.61
N ILE A 400 -2.82 22.58 -24.39
CA ILE A 400 -3.05 21.31 -25.10
C ILE A 400 -4.41 21.37 -25.81
N LYS A 401 -4.44 21.94 -27.03
CA LYS A 401 -5.66 22.04 -27.86
C LYS A 401 -5.94 20.77 -28.67
N VAL A 402 -5.89 19.59 -28.03
CA VAL A 402 -6.22 18.32 -28.69
C VAL A 402 -7.50 17.77 -28.07
N ASP A 403 -8.56 17.71 -28.87
CA ASP A 403 -9.85 17.17 -28.44
C ASP A 403 -9.80 15.63 -28.39
N MET A 404 -9.56 15.09 -27.20
CA MET A 404 -9.47 13.64 -26.96
C MET A 404 -10.84 12.98 -26.72
N PHE A 405 -11.96 13.68 -27.00
CA PHE A 405 -13.32 13.16 -26.80
C PHE A 405 -13.55 11.80 -27.48
N SER A 406 -13.08 11.64 -28.72
CA SER A 406 -13.26 10.41 -29.49
C SER A 406 -12.56 9.23 -28.82
N ASP A 407 -11.31 9.43 -28.39
CA ASP A 407 -10.50 8.38 -27.76
C ASP A 407 -11.06 7.98 -26.40
N ALA A 408 -11.40 8.97 -25.55
CA ALA A 408 -12.03 8.72 -24.26
C ALA A 408 -13.35 7.93 -24.41
N SER A 409 -14.21 8.34 -25.35
CA SER A 409 -15.48 7.67 -25.62
C SER A 409 -15.29 6.24 -26.15
N MET A 410 -14.28 6.02 -27.00
CA MET A 410 -13.96 4.70 -27.54
C MET A 410 -13.47 3.76 -26.44
N ILE A 411 -12.59 4.23 -25.56
CA ILE A 411 -12.09 3.45 -24.41
C ILE A 411 -13.25 3.04 -23.50
N LEU A 412 -14.13 3.98 -23.11
CA LEU A 412 -15.25 3.67 -22.24
C LEU A 412 -16.23 2.67 -22.87
N LYS A 413 -16.48 2.77 -24.19
CA LYS A 413 -17.29 1.79 -24.91
C LYS A 413 -16.66 0.39 -24.92
N ASP A 414 -15.35 0.29 -25.11
CA ASP A 414 -14.63 -0.99 -25.05
C ASP A 414 -14.70 -1.59 -23.64
N VAL A 415 -14.56 -0.77 -22.59
CA VAL A 415 -14.74 -1.19 -21.19
C VAL A 415 -16.14 -1.75 -20.97
N ILE A 416 -17.19 -1.04 -21.43
CA ILE A 416 -18.59 -1.47 -21.33
C ILE A 416 -18.82 -2.80 -22.07
N GLN A 417 -18.31 -2.93 -23.30
CA GLN A 417 -18.47 -4.13 -24.10
C GLN A 417 -17.87 -5.36 -23.42
N LYS A 418 -16.68 -5.21 -22.83
CA LYS A 418 -15.97 -6.31 -22.14
C LYS A 418 -16.49 -6.54 -20.72
N ASN A 419 -17.03 -5.51 -20.07
CA ASN A 419 -17.45 -5.51 -18.67
C ASN A 419 -18.82 -4.85 -18.53
N PRO A 420 -19.92 -5.50 -18.97
CA PRO A 420 -21.25 -4.88 -19.03
C PRO A 420 -21.85 -4.52 -17.66
N ASN A 421 -21.26 -4.99 -16.57
CA ASN A 421 -21.65 -4.67 -15.18
C ASN A 421 -20.75 -3.62 -14.52
N PHE A 422 -19.82 -3.00 -15.26
CA PHE A 422 -18.93 -1.96 -14.75
C PHE A 422 -19.61 -0.59 -14.88
N SER A 423 -20.27 -0.16 -13.80
CA SER A 423 -21.11 1.05 -13.72
C SER A 423 -20.34 2.34 -14.01
N ASP A 424 -19.10 2.48 -13.53
CA ASP A 424 -18.30 3.71 -13.68
C ASP A 424 -18.18 4.15 -15.14
N ALA A 425 -18.00 3.19 -16.07
CA ALA A 425 -17.86 3.51 -17.48
C ALA A 425 -19.15 4.05 -18.11
N TYR A 426 -20.31 3.52 -17.71
CA TYR A 426 -21.61 4.08 -18.14
C TYR A 426 -21.81 5.49 -17.61
N PHE A 427 -21.51 5.73 -16.32
CA PHE A 427 -21.62 7.05 -15.71
C PHE A 427 -20.75 8.07 -16.46
N ASN A 428 -19.48 7.73 -16.66
CA ASN A 428 -18.50 8.62 -17.27
C ASN A 428 -18.77 8.86 -18.75
N LEU A 429 -19.20 7.83 -19.49
CA LEU A 429 -19.57 8.00 -20.89
C LEU A 429 -20.81 8.89 -21.06
N ALA A 430 -21.81 8.73 -20.19
CA ALA A 430 -22.99 9.59 -20.18
C ALA A 430 -22.62 11.05 -19.88
N ARG A 431 -21.81 11.29 -18.83
CA ARG A 431 -21.33 12.63 -18.49
C ARG A 431 -20.59 13.29 -19.65
N ILE A 432 -19.63 12.58 -20.26
CA ILE A 432 -18.87 13.08 -21.42
C ILE A 432 -19.80 13.41 -22.58
N GLN A 433 -20.83 12.61 -22.82
CA GLN A 433 -21.81 12.85 -23.88
C GLN A 433 -22.69 14.07 -23.58
N ASP A 434 -23.15 14.26 -22.34
CA ASP A 434 -23.93 15.45 -21.93
C ASP A 434 -23.14 16.74 -22.11
N GLU A 435 -21.89 16.77 -21.63
CA GLU A 435 -21.01 17.93 -21.77
C GLU A 435 -20.73 18.30 -23.24
N ARG A 436 -20.94 17.35 -24.16
CA ARG A 436 -20.76 17.50 -25.61
C ARG A 436 -22.09 17.60 -26.37
N GLY A 437 -23.21 17.76 -25.67
CA GLY A 437 -24.54 17.95 -26.26
C GLY A 437 -25.16 16.71 -26.92
N ARG A 438 -24.65 15.51 -26.61
CA ARG A 438 -25.12 14.22 -27.16
C ARG A 438 -26.17 13.56 -26.26
N TYR A 439 -27.21 14.32 -25.90
CA TYR A 439 -28.20 13.94 -24.88
C TYR A 439 -28.91 12.61 -25.13
N ALA A 440 -29.20 12.26 -26.38
CA ALA A 440 -29.89 10.99 -26.70
C ALA A 440 -29.04 9.76 -26.32
N ALA A 441 -27.75 9.75 -26.68
CA ALA A 441 -26.82 8.67 -26.33
C ALA A 441 -26.51 8.68 -24.82
N SER A 442 -26.41 9.88 -24.23
CA SER A 442 -26.17 10.04 -22.79
C SER A 442 -27.29 9.41 -21.96
N LYS A 443 -28.55 9.66 -22.32
CA LYS A 443 -29.72 9.13 -21.63
C LYS A 443 -29.69 7.60 -21.52
N GLU A 444 -29.34 6.89 -22.58
CA GLU A 444 -29.21 5.42 -22.56
C GLU A 444 -28.13 4.96 -21.58
N ASN A 445 -26.99 5.65 -21.54
CA ASN A 445 -25.90 5.33 -20.62
C ASN A 445 -26.27 5.66 -19.16
N TRP A 446 -26.99 6.75 -18.91
CA TRP A 446 -27.53 7.05 -17.58
C TRP A 446 -28.50 5.97 -17.09
N GLU A 447 -29.38 5.48 -17.97
CA GLU A 447 -30.32 4.42 -17.63
C GLU A 447 -29.62 3.10 -17.32
N ASN A 448 -28.56 2.75 -18.08
CA ASN A 448 -27.73 1.59 -17.78
C ASN A 448 -26.95 1.74 -16.47
N PHE A 449 -26.40 2.92 -16.18
CA PHE A 449 -25.76 3.20 -14.91
C PHE A 449 -26.75 3.03 -13.75
N LEU A 450 -27.93 3.65 -13.82
CA LEU A 450 -28.96 3.58 -12.78
C LEU A 450 -29.53 2.17 -12.58
N ARG A 451 -29.49 1.31 -13.61
CA ARG A 451 -29.85 -0.11 -13.50
C ARG A 451 -28.84 -0.89 -12.65
N ILE A 452 -27.56 -0.52 -12.71
CA ILE A 452 -26.46 -1.20 -12.00
C ILE A 452 -26.24 -0.57 -10.61
N GLU A 453 -26.27 0.76 -10.52
CA GLU A 453 -26.12 1.56 -9.29
C GLU A 453 -27.31 2.51 -9.09
N PRO A 454 -28.39 2.04 -8.47
CA PRO A 454 -29.63 2.83 -8.35
C PRO A 454 -29.63 3.88 -7.22
N SER A 455 -28.69 3.83 -6.26
CA SER A 455 -28.73 4.73 -5.08
C SER A 455 -27.40 5.24 -4.54
N SER A 456 -26.33 5.21 -5.32
CA SER A 456 -25.11 5.92 -4.93
C SER A 456 -25.33 7.44 -4.93
N VAL A 457 -24.44 8.21 -4.33
CA VAL A 457 -24.37 9.67 -4.49
C VAL A 457 -24.31 10.03 -5.98
N PHE A 458 -23.60 9.24 -6.78
CA PHE A 458 -23.59 9.33 -8.23
C PHE A 458 -24.95 9.05 -8.89
N ALA A 459 -25.78 8.16 -8.32
CA ALA A 459 -27.14 7.93 -8.80
C ALA A 459 -28.02 9.18 -8.71
N LYS A 460 -27.86 10.02 -7.67
CA LYS A 460 -28.57 11.29 -7.58
C LYS A 460 -28.20 12.23 -8.72
N CYS A 461 -26.91 12.34 -9.04
CA CYS A 461 -26.42 13.13 -10.18
C CYS A 461 -26.98 12.61 -11.52
N ALA A 462 -27.01 11.30 -11.70
CA ALA A 462 -27.54 10.66 -12.90
C ALA A 462 -29.07 10.82 -13.04
N GLN A 463 -29.82 10.81 -11.93
CA GLN A 463 -31.27 11.06 -11.93
C GLN A 463 -31.59 12.48 -12.39
N SER A 464 -30.88 13.48 -11.87
CA SER A 464 -31.03 14.88 -12.30
C SER A 464 -30.74 15.07 -13.78
N SER A 465 -29.75 14.34 -14.33
CA SER A 465 -29.33 14.47 -15.73
C SER A 465 -30.24 13.68 -16.71
N SER A 466 -30.78 12.54 -16.28
CA SER A 466 -31.64 11.67 -17.11
C SER A 466 -33.13 12.08 -17.14
N GLY A 467 -33.58 12.88 -16.17
CA GLY A 467 -34.99 13.24 -15.99
C GLY A 467 -35.86 12.08 -15.47
N LYS A 468 -35.27 10.95 -15.06
CA LYS A 468 -35.96 9.80 -14.46
C LYS A 468 -35.68 9.73 -12.96
N THR A 469 -36.74 9.76 -12.15
CA THR A 469 -36.66 9.39 -10.73
C THR A 469 -36.76 7.87 -10.63
N VAL A 470 -35.67 7.19 -10.28
CA VAL A 470 -35.74 5.77 -9.91
C VAL A 470 -36.32 5.70 -8.50
N ASN A 471 -37.39 4.92 -8.31
CA ASN A 471 -38.01 4.72 -7.01
C ASN A 471 -36.95 4.24 -6.00
N GLN A 472 -36.81 4.95 -4.87
CA GLN A 472 -35.90 4.60 -3.76
C GLN A 472 -36.20 3.25 -3.08
N GLY A 473 -37.17 2.47 -3.59
CA GLY A 473 -37.71 1.24 -3.00
C GLY A 473 -36.87 -0.03 -3.14
N GLN A 474 -35.62 0.03 -3.62
CA GLN A 474 -34.76 -1.17 -3.75
C GLN A 474 -33.86 -1.45 -2.54
N TYR A 475 -33.69 -0.51 -1.62
CA TYR A 475 -32.90 -0.69 -0.41
C TYR A 475 -33.83 -0.93 0.75
N LYS A 476 -33.88 -2.17 1.23
CA LYS A 476 -34.68 -2.48 2.39
C LYS A 476 -33.95 -1.96 3.62
N ASN A 477 -34.61 -1.10 4.40
CA ASN A 477 -34.05 -0.64 5.68
C ASN A 477 -34.31 -1.66 6.81
N VAL A 478 -33.96 -2.92 6.55
CA VAL A 478 -34.17 -4.03 7.48
C VAL A 478 -32.84 -4.35 8.18
N PRO A 479 -32.87 -4.60 9.50
CA PRO A 479 -31.68 -5.10 10.19
C PRO A 479 -31.39 -6.53 9.70
N PHE A 480 -30.14 -6.96 9.85
CA PHE A 480 -29.82 -8.38 9.72
C PHE A 480 -30.60 -9.16 10.79
N GLU A 481 -31.16 -10.32 10.43
CA GLU A 481 -32.15 -11.01 11.30
C GLU A 481 -31.51 -11.67 12.51
N GLU A 482 -30.23 -12.02 12.42
CA GLU A 482 -29.51 -12.65 13.51
C GLU A 482 -29.30 -11.66 14.66
N LYS A 483 -29.40 -12.18 15.89
CA LYS A 483 -29.29 -11.37 17.11
C LYS A 483 -27.89 -10.78 17.21
N ILE A 484 -27.82 -9.47 17.40
CA ILE A 484 -26.56 -8.75 17.66
C ILE A 484 -26.00 -9.23 19.02
N PRO A 485 -24.76 -9.77 19.08
CA PRO A 485 -24.20 -10.32 20.32
C PRO A 485 -24.01 -9.30 21.45
N VAL A 486 -23.62 -8.08 21.08
CA VAL A 486 -23.30 -6.97 22.00
C VAL A 486 -24.09 -5.74 21.59
N LYS A 487 -24.71 -5.07 22.56
CA LYS A 487 -25.46 -3.82 22.33
C LYS A 487 -24.52 -2.69 21.87
N PHE A 488 -24.97 -1.91 20.88
CA PHE A 488 -24.28 -0.69 20.43
C PHE A 488 -24.48 0.50 21.37
N GLY A 489 -23.58 1.48 21.25
CA GLY A 489 -23.63 2.71 22.02
C GLY A 489 -22.74 2.66 23.26
N GLU A 490 -22.96 3.58 24.19
CA GLU A 490 -22.21 3.65 25.45
C GLU A 490 -22.22 2.30 26.18
N ILE A 491 -21.08 1.93 26.76
CA ILE A 491 -20.90 0.70 27.54
C ILE A 491 -21.65 0.83 28.88
N ASP A 492 -22.97 0.68 28.81
CA ASP A 492 -23.88 0.63 29.95
C ASP A 492 -23.82 -0.74 30.68
N ALA A 493 -24.59 -0.88 31.76
CA ALA A 493 -24.62 -2.13 32.53
C ALA A 493 -25.02 -3.37 31.71
N ILE A 494 -25.79 -3.20 30.63
CA ILE A 494 -26.20 -4.30 29.75
C ILE A 494 -25.02 -4.72 28.88
N ALA A 495 -24.37 -3.77 28.21
CA ALA A 495 -23.19 -4.01 27.39
C ALA A 495 -22.04 -4.60 28.25
N GLN A 496 -21.80 -4.07 29.45
CA GLN A 496 -20.80 -4.61 30.39
C GLN A 496 -21.08 -6.07 30.74
N LYS A 497 -22.34 -6.43 31.00
CA LYS A 497 -22.72 -7.83 31.28
C LYS A 497 -22.49 -8.73 30.07
N GLN A 498 -22.78 -8.26 28.86
CA GLN A 498 -22.53 -9.00 27.61
C GLN A 498 -21.04 -9.19 27.33
N LEU A 499 -20.23 -8.16 27.62
CA LEU A 499 -18.79 -8.15 27.38
C LEU A 499 -17.97 -8.88 28.46
N LYS A 500 -18.58 -9.23 29.61
CA LYS A 500 -17.87 -9.83 30.75
C LYS A 500 -17.07 -11.11 30.41
N SER A 501 -17.56 -11.91 29.47
CA SER A 501 -16.89 -13.15 29.05
C SER A 501 -15.90 -12.97 27.90
N PHE A 502 -15.78 -11.78 27.33
CA PHE A 502 -14.87 -11.50 26.22
C PHE A 502 -13.46 -11.28 26.74
N ASN A 503 -12.47 -11.71 25.96
CA ASN A 503 -11.11 -11.24 26.15
C ASN A 503 -11.05 -9.75 25.74
N LYS A 504 -10.48 -8.91 26.60
CA LYS A 504 -10.37 -7.46 26.39
C LYS A 504 -8.93 -7.08 26.11
N GLN A 505 -8.68 -6.49 24.95
CA GLN A 505 -7.43 -5.84 24.59
C GLN A 505 -7.64 -4.32 24.52
N ILE A 506 -6.81 -3.56 25.21
CA ILE A 506 -6.86 -2.09 25.21
C ILE A 506 -5.75 -1.56 24.31
N MET A 507 -6.10 -0.65 23.41
CA MET A 507 -5.17 0.06 22.53
C MET A 507 -5.39 1.57 22.69
N LYS A 508 -4.42 2.26 23.28
CA LYS A 508 -4.38 3.72 23.29
C LYS A 508 -3.58 4.20 22.09
N ILE A 509 -4.22 4.97 21.20
CA ILE A 509 -3.58 5.50 19.99
C ILE A 509 -3.85 7.00 19.94
N GLY A 510 -2.83 7.78 20.28
CA GLY A 510 -2.99 9.22 20.49
C GLY A 510 -4.03 9.52 21.57
N ALA A 511 -5.10 10.21 21.19
CA ALA A 511 -6.21 10.56 22.07
C ALA A 511 -7.33 9.50 22.11
N ILE A 512 -7.33 8.52 21.19
CA ILE A 512 -8.39 7.51 21.08
C ILE A 512 -8.07 6.34 22.02
N TYR A 513 -9.05 5.97 22.84
CA TYR A 513 -9.04 4.75 23.63
C TYR A 513 -9.87 3.68 22.95
N CYS A 514 -9.22 2.64 22.44
CA CYS A 514 -9.90 1.52 21.82
C CYS A 514 -9.91 0.30 22.73
N GLU A 515 -11.09 -0.24 22.94
CA GLU A 515 -11.29 -1.50 23.64
C GLU A 515 -11.78 -2.55 22.64
N LEU A 516 -10.92 -3.52 22.38
CA LEU A 516 -11.23 -4.63 21.51
C LEU A 516 -11.63 -5.83 22.37
N TYR A 517 -12.85 -6.30 22.14
CA TYR A 517 -13.41 -7.46 22.80
C TYR A 517 -13.50 -8.62 21.82
N THR A 518 -12.96 -9.79 22.18
CA THR A 518 -13.02 -11.00 21.35
C THR A 518 -13.53 -12.20 22.13
N LEU A 519 -14.46 -12.96 21.56
CA LEU A 519 -14.95 -14.22 22.10
C LEU A 519 -15.29 -15.16 20.93
N ASN A 520 -14.51 -16.24 20.79
CA ASN A 520 -14.56 -17.12 19.61
C ASN A 520 -14.40 -16.26 18.32
N ASP A 521 -15.32 -16.39 17.37
CA ASP A 521 -15.33 -15.61 16.12
C ASP A 521 -16.10 -14.27 16.22
N ILE A 522 -16.52 -13.88 17.42
CA ILE A 522 -17.22 -12.60 17.67
C ILE A 522 -16.20 -11.56 18.11
N GLN A 523 -16.29 -10.37 17.51
CA GLN A 523 -15.46 -9.22 17.85
C GLN A 523 -16.36 -8.00 18.11
N ALA A 524 -16.13 -7.28 19.20
CA ALA A 524 -16.71 -5.96 19.41
C ALA A 524 -15.59 -4.92 19.54
N ILE A 525 -15.72 -3.82 18.79
CA ILE A 525 -14.79 -2.69 18.80
C ILE A 525 -15.49 -1.54 19.50
N ALA A 526 -14.97 -1.12 20.64
CA ALA A 526 -15.38 0.09 21.31
C ALA A 526 -14.32 1.18 21.18
N LEU A 527 -14.76 2.40 20.91
CA LEU A 527 -13.94 3.61 20.88
C LEU A 527 -14.48 4.58 21.93
N ASP A 528 -13.63 5.02 22.86
CA ASP A 528 -13.96 5.95 23.95
C ASP A 528 -15.26 5.55 24.69
N ASP A 529 -15.30 4.30 25.17
CA ASP A 529 -16.41 3.67 25.89
C ASP A 529 -17.73 3.53 25.10
N VAL A 530 -17.69 3.64 23.77
CA VAL A 530 -18.83 3.41 22.88
C VAL A 530 -18.58 2.19 22.00
N VAL A 531 -19.44 1.17 22.07
CA VAL A 531 -19.41 0.02 21.15
C VAL A 531 -19.86 0.48 19.77
N GLU A 532 -18.92 0.48 18.83
CA GLU A 532 -19.09 1.08 17.50
C GLU A 532 -19.31 0.04 16.40
N VAL A 533 -18.70 -1.14 16.56
CA VAL A 533 -18.78 -2.25 15.60
C VAL A 533 -18.88 -3.57 16.34
N VAL A 534 -19.77 -4.45 15.88
CA VAL A 534 -19.84 -5.83 16.34
C VAL A 534 -19.81 -6.74 15.12
N GLU A 535 -18.77 -7.55 15.01
CA GLU A 535 -18.60 -8.58 13.99
C GLU A 535 -18.97 -9.94 14.56
N ALA A 536 -19.73 -10.72 13.79
CA ALA A 536 -20.13 -12.08 14.16
C ALA A 536 -20.13 -13.00 12.92
N PRO A 537 -19.85 -14.31 13.09
CA PRO A 537 -20.07 -15.27 12.02
C PRO A 537 -21.56 -15.33 11.69
N VAL A 538 -21.89 -15.53 10.42
CA VAL A 538 -23.28 -15.79 10.02
C VAL A 538 -23.63 -17.25 10.30
N ILE A 539 -24.71 -17.48 11.03
CA ILE A 539 -25.14 -18.83 11.44
C ILE A 539 -25.83 -19.53 10.27
N VAL A 540 -26.62 -18.79 9.49
CA VAL A 540 -27.34 -19.33 8.34
C VAL A 540 -26.51 -19.19 7.07
N ASN A 541 -26.27 -20.30 6.37
CA ASN A 541 -25.60 -20.25 5.07
C ASN A 541 -26.41 -19.37 4.09
N LEU A 542 -25.82 -18.28 3.65
CA LEU A 542 -26.49 -17.25 2.85
C LEU A 542 -25.64 -16.94 1.62
N ASP A 543 -26.14 -17.30 0.44
CA ASP A 543 -25.52 -16.93 -0.82
C ASP A 543 -25.93 -15.52 -1.28
N LEU A 544 -25.26 -15.01 -2.31
CA LEU A 544 -25.52 -13.66 -2.85
C LEU A 544 -26.95 -13.48 -3.36
N ALA A 545 -27.58 -14.50 -3.94
CA ALA A 545 -28.93 -14.39 -4.49
C ALA A 545 -29.97 -14.26 -3.37
N ALA A 546 -29.83 -15.09 -2.33
CA ALA A 546 -30.64 -15.05 -1.13
C ALA A 546 -30.42 -13.72 -0.36
N LEU A 547 -29.17 -13.27 -0.24
CA LEU A 547 -28.84 -11.98 0.37
C LEU A 547 -29.55 -10.82 -0.36
N HIS A 548 -29.45 -10.75 -1.69
CA HIS A 548 -30.08 -9.69 -2.47
C HIS A 548 -31.62 -9.75 -2.44
N SER A 549 -32.19 -10.95 -2.54
CA SER A 549 -33.64 -11.13 -2.41
C SER A 549 -34.17 -10.62 -1.06
N LYS A 550 -33.43 -10.93 0.01
CA LYS A 550 -33.84 -10.64 1.38
C LYS A 550 -33.60 -9.18 1.78
N TYR A 551 -32.42 -8.64 1.49
CA TYR A 551 -31.97 -7.33 1.98
C TYR A 551 -31.91 -6.25 0.90
N GLY A 552 -32.14 -6.59 -0.36
CA GLY A 552 -32.00 -5.68 -1.49
C GLY A 552 -30.55 -5.60 -1.98
N ASN A 553 -30.24 -4.59 -2.78
CA ASN A 553 -28.87 -4.38 -3.26
C ASN A 553 -27.99 -3.76 -2.15
N PRO A 554 -26.69 -4.06 -2.12
CA PRO A 554 -25.77 -3.34 -1.25
C PRO A 554 -25.63 -1.88 -1.69
N VAL A 555 -25.45 -0.99 -0.71
CA VAL A 555 -25.14 0.43 -0.91
C VAL A 555 -23.74 0.55 -1.53
N VAL A 556 -22.78 -0.22 -1.04
CA VAL A 556 -21.39 -0.24 -1.53
C VAL A 556 -20.87 -1.68 -1.57
N THR A 557 -20.06 -2.01 -2.56
CA THR A 557 -19.31 -3.28 -2.64
C THR A 557 -17.81 -3.01 -2.63
N TYR A 558 -17.14 -3.37 -1.54
CA TYR A 558 -15.69 -3.33 -1.44
C TYR A 558 -15.10 -4.63 -2.00
N LYS A 559 -14.16 -4.54 -2.94
CA LYS A 559 -13.47 -5.70 -3.51
C LYS A 559 -12.04 -5.77 -2.97
N SER A 560 -11.62 -6.95 -2.55
CA SER A 560 -10.23 -7.27 -2.21
C SER A 560 -9.54 -7.98 -3.37
N ILE A 561 -8.21 -7.84 -3.44
CA ILE A 561 -7.35 -8.59 -4.37
C ILE A 561 -7.46 -10.11 -4.12
N SER A 562 -7.76 -10.51 -2.88
CA SER A 562 -7.96 -11.92 -2.50
C SER A 562 -9.30 -12.52 -2.96
N GLY A 563 -10.13 -11.77 -3.71
CA GLY A 563 -11.46 -12.21 -4.14
C GLY A 563 -12.55 -12.04 -3.07
N LYS A 564 -12.18 -11.76 -1.82
CA LYS A 564 -13.12 -11.37 -0.76
C LYS A 564 -13.83 -10.06 -1.11
N LYS A 565 -15.11 -9.95 -0.73
CA LYS A 565 -15.91 -8.74 -0.88
C LYS A 565 -16.53 -8.35 0.45
N THR A 566 -16.63 -7.05 0.72
CA THR A 566 -17.49 -6.56 1.81
C THR A 566 -18.66 -5.82 1.18
N LEU A 567 -19.88 -6.26 1.46
CA LEU A 567 -21.11 -5.65 0.95
C LEU A 567 -21.74 -4.82 2.07
N LEU A 568 -21.78 -3.50 1.90
CA LEU A 568 -22.36 -2.57 2.86
C LEU A 568 -23.84 -2.37 2.56
N PHE A 569 -24.69 -2.59 3.56
CA PHE A 569 -26.12 -2.27 3.56
C PHE A 569 -26.38 -1.08 4.51
N ARG A 570 -27.62 -0.59 4.56
CA ARG A 570 -27.96 0.58 5.42
C ARG A 570 -27.68 0.36 6.91
N ARG A 571 -27.89 -0.86 7.41
CA ARG A 571 -27.86 -1.18 8.85
C ARG A 571 -26.81 -2.21 9.25
N PHE A 572 -26.12 -2.80 8.27
CA PHE A 572 -25.11 -3.82 8.49
C PHE A 572 -24.20 -3.91 7.26
N ALA A 573 -23.09 -4.62 7.36
CA ALA A 573 -22.32 -5.09 6.21
C ALA A 573 -22.10 -6.59 6.32
N VAL A 574 -21.70 -7.23 5.24
CA VAL A 574 -21.32 -8.65 5.23
C VAL A 574 -20.01 -8.85 4.49
N ASP A 575 -19.16 -9.73 5.00
CA ASP A 575 -18.00 -10.22 4.27
C ASP A 575 -18.39 -11.49 3.51
N VAL A 576 -18.14 -11.48 2.20
CA VAL A 576 -18.47 -12.53 1.24
C VAL A 576 -17.18 -13.08 0.63
N GLN A 577 -17.08 -14.40 0.55
CA GLN A 577 -16.02 -15.10 -0.15
C GLN A 577 -16.64 -16.24 -0.95
N ASP A 578 -16.20 -16.42 -2.20
CA ASP A 578 -16.70 -17.49 -3.09
C ASP A 578 -18.23 -17.52 -3.25
N GLY A 579 -18.87 -16.34 -3.16
CA GLY A 579 -20.33 -16.16 -3.27
C GLY A 579 -21.12 -16.45 -2.00
N ILE A 580 -20.44 -16.79 -0.89
CA ILE A 580 -21.04 -17.15 0.39
C ILE A 580 -20.73 -16.07 1.43
N VAL A 581 -21.74 -15.70 2.22
CA VAL A 581 -21.60 -14.80 3.35
C VAL A 581 -21.01 -15.55 4.55
N HIS A 582 -19.89 -15.06 5.07
CA HIS A 582 -19.21 -15.69 6.23
C HIS A 582 -19.38 -14.91 7.53
N LYS A 583 -19.45 -13.59 7.43
CA LYS A 583 -19.44 -12.70 8.59
C LYS A 583 -20.40 -11.55 8.36
N VAL A 584 -21.16 -11.22 9.39
CA VAL A 584 -21.96 -10.00 9.47
C VAL A 584 -21.25 -8.98 10.35
N ILE A 585 -21.32 -7.72 9.93
CA ILE A 585 -20.78 -6.56 10.60
C ILE A 585 -21.94 -5.67 10.94
N HIS A 586 -22.26 -5.62 12.21
CA HIS A 586 -23.28 -4.76 12.76
C HIS A 586 -22.64 -3.44 13.20
N PHE A 587 -23.34 -2.34 12.96
CA PHE A 587 -22.95 -1.00 13.37
C PHE A 587 -24.19 -0.14 13.59
N GLU A 588 -24.08 0.93 14.37
CA GLU A 588 -25.21 1.83 14.58
C GLU A 588 -25.54 2.62 13.29
N GLU A 589 -26.80 2.51 12.86
CA GLU A 589 -27.39 3.44 11.91
C GLU A 589 -27.54 4.77 12.65
N LYS A 590 -26.68 5.74 12.38
CA LYS A 590 -26.89 7.10 12.90
C LYS A 590 -28.20 7.60 12.29
N THR A 591 -29.24 7.68 13.11
CA THR A 591 -30.56 8.19 12.74
C THR A 591 -30.40 9.52 12.02
N SER A 592 -30.69 9.52 10.72
CA SER A 592 -31.00 10.74 10.01
C SER A 592 -32.27 11.31 10.65
N GLY A 593 -32.25 12.60 10.99
CA GLY A 593 -33.41 13.33 11.51
C GLY A 593 -34.52 13.49 10.46
N LEU A 594 -35.07 12.38 9.98
CA LEU A 594 -36.36 12.30 9.31
C LEU A 594 -37.45 12.35 10.40
N THR A 595 -37.58 13.49 11.07
CA THR A 595 -38.85 13.89 11.64
C THR A 595 -39.50 14.84 10.65
N ASN A 596 -40.69 14.46 10.16
CA ASN A 596 -41.55 15.26 9.30
C ASN A 596 -41.50 16.75 9.63
N GLY A 597 -41.17 17.57 8.63
CA GLY A 597 -41.18 19.03 8.67
C GLY A 597 -41.08 19.61 7.28
#